data_AF-H2XY79-F1
#
_entry.id   AF-H2XY79-F1
#
_cell.length_a   1.000
_cell.length_b   1.000
_cell.length_c   1.000
_cell.angle_alpha   90.00
_cell.angle_beta   90.00
_cell.angle_gamma   90.00
#
_symmetry.space_group_name_H-M   'P 1'
#
loop_
_entity.id
_entity.type
_entity.pdbx_description
1 polymer ?
#
loop_
_entity_poly.entity_id
_entity_poly.type
_entity_poly.pdbx_seq_one_letter_code
_entity_poly.pdbx_strand_id
1 'polypeptide(L)'
;NCTNSELRCQSERNSTKCIPRDWVMDGVPDCGRGTDELTALVCDQEKEFQCVWNGRCIPRYRVNDDYKDCEDGSDEEGSYQCENSLRCIPRSYLCDGLDHCGDCSDNCSCDGITECRNMEDECSERANCENKPKFCNKINEIRRCSGLYNFVFGFSVCNGMSECLNGEDERNCTERFICDAGQRTKNMVSIANSQKCDAVYPPDCLDSSDEINCSDSTHFYCESGTPFFVRRDQVVDGKRDCADASDECPPDMFQTNALSSREELIKVPFLRAMVWFMAFVAIIGNSKSLIKNSIKAQNARAPGVVVINKLLILNLSIADLLMGIALLIIGIKSAQFSGQYCWRDLLWRSSTTCDVIGILSVLSCEASVLSLVCLTSYRVYMIYFPFKSTTVSTKVASIWIMCIWVVCFILALLPLVDQLSRYMVETMLIKTTPYLTTEIIRFNQLLEFTKRISATQQNNIFWEHGSK
;
A
#
# COMPACT_ATOMS: atom_id res chain seq x y z
N ASN A 1 26.30 39.22 -43.99
CA ASN A 1 25.73 38.01 -43.37
C ASN A 1 26.51 36.82 -43.87
N CYS A 2 27.16 36.09 -42.97
CA CYS A 2 27.74 34.78 -43.29
C CYS A 2 26.61 33.75 -43.41
N THR A 3 26.82 32.71 -44.21
CA THR A 3 25.86 31.60 -44.37
C THR A 3 25.85 30.66 -43.16
N ASN A 4 24.88 29.76 -43.03
CA ASN A 4 24.78 28.83 -41.88
C ASN A 4 26.00 27.90 -41.74
N SER A 5 26.78 27.70 -42.80
CA SER A 5 28.01 26.88 -42.80
C SER A 5 29.29 27.70 -42.53
N GLU A 6 29.18 29.00 -42.29
CA GLU A 6 30.30 29.90 -42.09
C GLU A 6 30.22 30.59 -40.72
N LEU A 7 31.35 30.68 -40.02
CA LEU A 7 31.49 31.38 -38.76
C LEU A 7 32.09 32.77 -39.01
N ARG A 8 31.54 33.79 -38.35
CA ARG A 8 32.09 35.15 -38.38
C ARG A 8 33.15 35.30 -37.31
N CYS A 9 34.36 35.65 -37.72
CA CYS A 9 35.47 36.02 -36.85
C CYS A 9 35.05 37.02 -35.74
N GLN A 10 35.26 36.65 -34.47
CA GLN A 10 34.70 37.37 -33.31
C GLN A 10 35.60 38.49 -32.75
N SER A 11 36.43 39.10 -33.60
CA SER A 11 37.32 40.20 -33.22
C SER A 11 37.01 41.46 -34.05
N GLU A 12 36.52 42.48 -33.34
CA GLU A 12 36.16 43.85 -33.77
C GLU A 12 34.85 43.98 -34.57
N ARG A 13 33.98 44.89 -34.14
CA ARG A 13 32.58 45.05 -34.57
C ARG A 13 32.36 45.28 -36.08
N ASN A 14 33.43 45.33 -36.89
CA ASN A 14 33.40 45.49 -38.34
C ASN A 14 34.29 44.50 -39.12
N SER A 15 34.60 43.30 -38.60
CA SER A 15 35.25 42.27 -39.42
C SER A 15 34.26 41.65 -40.42
N THR A 16 34.52 41.77 -41.74
CA THR A 16 33.70 41.16 -42.81
C THR A 16 34.18 39.75 -43.21
N LYS A 17 35.19 39.19 -42.52
CA LYS A 17 35.74 37.88 -42.85
C LYS A 17 34.88 36.76 -42.24
N CYS A 18 34.24 35.98 -43.11
CA CYS A 18 33.56 34.72 -42.79
C CYS A 18 34.52 33.57 -43.12
N ILE A 19 34.68 32.63 -42.21
CA ILE A 19 35.47 31.40 -42.42
C ILE A 19 34.51 30.19 -42.39
N PRO A 20 34.79 29.11 -43.14
CA PRO A 20 34.05 27.86 -42.99
C PRO A 20 34.10 27.36 -41.54
N ARG A 21 33.02 26.70 -41.07
CA ARG A 21 33.02 26.08 -39.73
C ARG A 21 34.09 24.99 -39.55
N ASP A 22 34.52 24.38 -40.64
CA ASP A 22 35.57 23.36 -40.65
C ASP A 22 36.98 23.94 -40.40
N TRP A 23 37.14 25.27 -40.43
CA TRP A 23 38.41 25.99 -40.19
C TRP A 23 38.43 26.60 -38.77
N VAL A 24 37.70 25.99 -37.85
CA VAL A 24 37.69 26.33 -36.43
C VAL A 24 38.39 25.20 -35.70
N MET A 25 39.45 25.49 -34.95
CA MET A 25 40.29 24.48 -34.28
C MET A 25 41.02 23.55 -35.26
N ASP A 26 41.36 24.04 -36.44
CA ASP A 26 42.12 23.26 -37.43
C ASP A 26 43.65 23.40 -37.26
N GLY A 27 44.07 24.09 -36.18
CA GLY A 27 45.47 24.36 -35.85
C GLY A 27 46.06 25.54 -36.63
N VAL A 28 45.29 26.20 -37.49
CA VAL A 28 45.73 27.33 -38.31
C VAL A 28 44.97 28.60 -37.90
N PRO A 29 45.67 29.68 -37.54
CA PRO A 29 45.01 30.94 -37.21
C PRO A 29 44.52 31.64 -38.49
N ASP A 30 43.33 31.27 -38.96
CA ASP A 30 42.67 31.89 -40.12
C ASP A 30 41.99 33.22 -39.77
N CYS A 31 41.70 33.44 -38.49
CA CYS A 31 41.17 34.68 -37.97
C CYS A 31 42.29 35.63 -37.49
N GLY A 32 42.05 36.95 -37.56
CA GLY A 32 43.07 38.00 -37.32
C GLY A 32 43.75 38.04 -35.94
N ARG A 33 43.36 37.15 -35.02
CA ARG A 33 44.02 36.89 -33.72
C ARG A 33 44.00 35.41 -33.30
N GLY A 34 43.71 34.47 -34.21
CA GLY A 34 43.59 33.03 -33.89
C GLY A 34 42.40 32.71 -32.97
N THR A 35 41.31 33.49 -33.03
CA THR A 35 40.13 33.27 -32.15
C THR A 35 39.29 32.06 -32.55
N ASP A 36 39.41 31.66 -33.80
CA ASP A 36 38.95 30.37 -34.35
C ASP A 36 39.56 29.18 -33.60
N GLU A 37 40.81 29.28 -33.14
CA GLU A 37 41.48 28.23 -32.37
C GLU A 37 41.16 28.24 -30.86
N LEU A 38 40.27 29.13 -30.41
CA LEU A 38 39.93 29.31 -28.99
C LEU A 38 38.45 29.06 -28.68
N THR A 39 37.63 28.83 -29.71
CA THR A 39 36.18 28.68 -29.57
C THR A 39 35.77 27.24 -29.85
N ALA A 40 35.39 26.49 -28.81
CA ALA A 40 34.90 25.12 -28.94
C ALA A 40 33.57 25.07 -29.73
N LEU A 41 33.55 24.32 -30.82
CA LEU A 41 32.34 24.07 -31.60
C LEU A 41 31.43 23.09 -30.84
N VAL A 42 30.15 23.45 -30.64
CA VAL A 42 29.13 22.52 -30.13
C VAL A 42 28.48 21.86 -31.34
N CYS A 43 28.78 20.57 -31.59
CA CYS A 43 28.14 19.80 -32.65
C CYS A 43 26.63 19.64 -32.38
N ASP A 44 25.81 19.62 -33.44
CA ASP A 44 24.38 19.32 -33.31
C ASP A 44 24.18 17.82 -33.06
N GLN A 45 23.83 17.46 -31.82
CA GLN A 45 23.80 16.07 -31.34
C GLN A 45 22.87 15.13 -32.13
N GLU A 46 21.90 15.68 -32.86
CA GLU A 46 20.98 14.86 -33.67
C GLU A 46 21.53 14.53 -35.07
N LYS A 47 22.47 15.31 -35.62
CA LYS A 47 22.91 15.18 -37.02
C LYS A 47 24.39 14.92 -37.19
N GLU A 48 25.18 15.23 -36.18
CA GLU A 48 26.63 15.20 -36.23
C GLU A 48 27.18 14.43 -35.03
N PHE A 49 28.28 13.71 -35.25
CA PHE A 49 29.06 12.99 -34.25
C PHE A 49 30.39 13.70 -34.04
N GLN A 50 30.84 13.79 -32.79
CA GLN A 50 32.07 14.48 -32.43
C GLN A 50 33.22 13.48 -32.24
N CYS A 51 34.27 13.58 -33.06
CA CYS A 51 35.48 12.77 -32.90
C CYS A 51 36.14 13.05 -31.54
N VAL A 52 36.65 12.00 -30.88
CA VAL A 52 37.09 12.07 -29.47
C VAL A 52 38.39 12.87 -29.32
N TRP A 53 39.34 12.72 -30.23
CA TRP A 53 40.65 13.39 -30.10
C TRP A 53 40.62 14.90 -30.36
N ASN A 54 39.97 15.35 -31.44
CA ASN A 54 40.05 16.72 -31.94
C ASN A 54 38.72 17.47 -31.90
N GLY A 55 37.64 16.82 -31.45
CA GLY A 55 36.32 17.45 -31.37
C GLY A 55 35.70 17.77 -32.73
N ARG A 56 36.25 17.23 -33.83
CA ARG A 56 35.75 17.42 -35.20
C ARG A 56 34.35 16.81 -35.35
N CYS A 57 33.40 17.58 -35.89
CA CYS A 57 32.05 17.07 -36.15
C CYS A 57 32.00 16.38 -37.52
N ILE A 58 31.63 15.10 -37.57
CA ILE A 58 31.32 14.37 -38.80
C ILE A 58 29.81 14.10 -38.89
N PRO A 59 29.21 14.02 -40.09
CA PRO A 59 27.81 13.63 -40.22
C PRO A 59 27.56 12.24 -39.66
N ARG A 60 26.44 12.03 -38.97
CA ARG A 60 26.14 10.76 -38.29
C ARG A 60 26.03 9.53 -39.22
N TYR A 61 25.86 9.74 -40.53
CA TYR A 61 25.87 8.65 -41.52
C TYR A 61 27.27 8.12 -41.85
N ARG A 62 28.33 8.83 -41.44
CA ARG A 62 29.74 8.46 -41.59
C ARG A 62 30.34 7.86 -40.31
N VAL A 63 29.47 7.36 -39.45
CA VAL A 63 29.85 6.68 -38.22
C VAL A 63 29.59 5.21 -38.48
N ASN A 64 30.62 4.37 -38.41
CA ASN A 64 30.60 2.96 -38.80
C ASN A 64 30.27 2.76 -40.28
N ASP A 65 30.98 3.46 -41.18
CA ASP A 65 30.80 3.36 -42.64
C ASP A 65 31.99 2.68 -43.37
N ASP A 66 32.83 1.96 -42.61
CA ASP A 66 34.06 1.30 -43.05
C ASP A 66 35.20 2.25 -43.47
N TYR A 67 34.99 3.57 -43.41
CA TYR A 67 36.02 4.56 -43.68
C TYR A 67 36.44 5.26 -42.39
N LYS A 68 37.76 5.34 -42.18
CA LYS A 68 38.34 6.11 -41.10
C LYS A 68 38.20 7.62 -41.38
N ASP A 69 37.08 8.21 -40.99
CA ASP A 69 36.76 9.63 -41.10
C ASP A 69 37.24 10.42 -39.88
N CYS A 70 37.30 9.81 -38.70
CA CYS A 70 38.03 10.34 -37.54
C CYS A 70 39.50 9.91 -37.56
N GLU A 71 40.42 10.85 -37.32
CA GLU A 71 41.88 10.60 -37.40
C GLU A 71 42.37 9.56 -36.36
N ASP A 72 41.63 9.37 -35.27
CA ASP A 72 41.85 8.34 -34.26
C ASP A 72 41.09 7.03 -34.52
N GLY A 73 40.10 7.01 -35.42
CA GLY A 73 39.25 5.84 -35.70
C GLY A 73 38.09 5.66 -34.72
N SER A 74 37.78 6.68 -33.91
CA SER A 74 36.67 6.66 -32.94
C SER A 74 35.30 6.38 -33.56
N ASP A 75 35.16 6.68 -34.85
CA ASP A 75 33.97 6.49 -35.65
C ASP A 75 33.66 5.01 -35.95
N GLU A 76 34.62 4.10 -35.77
CA GLU A 76 34.50 2.67 -36.11
C GLU A 76 34.60 1.71 -34.90
N GLU A 77 34.82 2.23 -33.69
CA GLU A 77 35.20 1.41 -32.52
C GLU A 77 33.99 0.70 -31.82
N GLY A 78 32.76 0.96 -32.27
CA GLY A 78 31.52 0.57 -31.59
C GLY A 78 30.81 -0.72 -32.04
N SER A 79 31.27 -1.40 -33.09
CA SER A 79 30.55 -2.53 -33.69
C SER A 79 31.27 -3.89 -33.59
N TYR A 80 30.50 -4.97 -33.58
CA TYR A 80 30.97 -6.36 -33.70
C TYR A 80 30.51 -6.95 -35.02
N GLN A 81 31.45 -7.55 -35.74
CA GLN A 81 31.19 -8.20 -37.02
C GLN A 81 30.80 -9.66 -36.78
N CYS A 82 29.64 -10.07 -37.30
CA CYS A 82 29.17 -11.47 -37.22
C CYS A 82 30.15 -12.40 -37.95
N GLU A 83 30.34 -13.62 -37.45
CA GLU A 83 31.47 -14.44 -37.89
C GLU A 83 31.26 -15.09 -39.27
N ASN A 84 30.01 -15.39 -39.65
CA ASN A 84 29.66 -15.90 -40.99
C ASN A 84 28.86 -14.91 -41.83
N SER A 85 28.79 -13.64 -41.42
CA SER A 85 28.04 -12.61 -42.13
C SER A 85 28.80 -11.28 -42.13
N LEU A 86 28.79 -10.57 -43.25
CA LEU A 86 29.35 -9.21 -43.36
C LEU A 86 28.50 -8.16 -42.63
N ARG A 87 27.66 -8.59 -41.69
CA ARG A 87 26.74 -7.75 -40.93
C ARG A 87 27.44 -7.34 -39.64
N CYS A 88 27.42 -6.04 -39.35
CA CYS A 88 27.93 -5.49 -38.11
C CYS A 88 26.75 -5.11 -37.20
N ILE A 89 26.80 -5.54 -35.94
CA ILE A 89 25.82 -5.18 -34.91
C ILE A 89 26.48 -4.27 -33.85
N PRO A 90 25.73 -3.34 -33.23
CA PRO A 90 26.17 -2.62 -32.06
C PRO A 90 26.64 -3.56 -30.94
N ARG A 91 27.73 -3.20 -30.24
CA ARG A 91 28.22 -4.00 -29.10
C ARG A 91 27.21 -4.19 -27.96
N SER A 92 26.21 -3.33 -27.84
CA SER A 92 25.11 -3.47 -26.87
C SER A 92 24.22 -4.68 -27.12
N TYR A 93 24.23 -5.21 -28.34
CA TYR A 93 23.49 -6.40 -28.75
C TYR A 93 24.35 -7.67 -28.70
N LEU A 94 25.58 -7.59 -28.15
CA LEU A 94 26.27 -8.80 -27.72
C LEU A 94 25.68 -9.26 -26.40
N CYS A 95 25.40 -10.56 -26.34
CA CYS A 95 25.04 -11.28 -25.13
C CYS A 95 23.82 -10.69 -24.43
N ASP A 96 22.86 -10.17 -25.21
CA ASP A 96 21.63 -9.58 -24.70
C ASP A 96 20.44 -10.55 -24.73
N GLY A 97 20.71 -11.84 -25.03
CA GLY A 97 19.71 -12.90 -25.06
C GLY A 97 18.93 -12.97 -26.37
N LEU A 98 19.37 -12.33 -27.46
CA LEU A 98 18.69 -12.34 -28.75
C LEU A 98 19.70 -12.50 -29.91
N ASP A 99 19.41 -13.39 -30.86
CA ASP A 99 20.22 -13.59 -32.07
C ASP A 99 19.97 -12.48 -33.11
N HIS A 100 20.77 -11.41 -33.05
CA HIS A 100 20.73 -10.32 -34.01
C HIS A 100 21.57 -10.61 -35.25
N CYS A 101 22.58 -11.47 -35.15
CA CYS A 101 23.41 -11.89 -36.29
C CYS A 101 22.69 -12.87 -37.23
N GLY A 102 21.77 -13.69 -36.71
CA GLY A 102 21.09 -14.77 -37.44
C GLY A 102 21.92 -16.05 -37.57
N ASP A 103 23.14 -16.04 -37.04
CA ASP A 103 24.07 -17.16 -36.96
C ASP A 103 24.53 -17.46 -35.52
N CYS A 104 23.86 -16.87 -34.51
CA CYS A 104 24.17 -17.00 -33.09
C CYS A 104 25.58 -16.56 -32.66
N SER A 105 26.30 -15.80 -33.49
CA SER A 105 27.65 -15.32 -33.15
C SER A 105 27.67 -14.25 -32.05
N ASP A 106 26.52 -13.67 -31.73
CA ASP A 106 26.32 -12.57 -30.79
C ASP A 106 25.61 -12.99 -29.49
N ASN A 107 24.97 -14.15 -29.45
CA ASN A 107 24.33 -14.67 -28.23
C ASN A 107 25.30 -15.52 -27.40
N CYS A 108 25.83 -14.97 -26.30
CA CYS A 108 26.73 -15.68 -25.37
C CYS A 108 26.34 -15.50 -23.89
N SER A 109 25.05 -15.28 -23.61
CA SER A 109 24.52 -15.20 -22.24
C SER A 109 24.24 -16.61 -21.71
N CYS A 110 24.71 -16.92 -20.49
CA CYS A 110 24.41 -18.16 -19.78
C CYS A 110 23.35 -17.89 -18.70
N ASP A 111 22.10 -17.63 -19.12
CA ASP A 111 20.98 -17.28 -18.24
C ASP A 111 19.99 -18.45 -18.02
N GLY A 112 20.23 -19.59 -18.67
CA GLY A 112 19.45 -20.81 -18.54
C GLY A 112 18.22 -20.84 -19.43
N ILE A 113 18.09 -19.90 -20.37
CA ILE A 113 17.07 -19.87 -21.41
C ILE A 113 17.77 -20.23 -22.74
N THR A 114 17.06 -20.89 -23.66
CA THR A 114 17.65 -21.33 -24.94
C THR A 114 17.05 -20.53 -26.08
N GLU A 115 17.85 -19.64 -26.69
CA GLU A 115 17.45 -18.83 -27.84
C GLU A 115 18.09 -19.32 -29.14
N CYS A 116 19.22 -20.02 -29.05
CA CYS A 116 19.91 -20.60 -30.18
C CYS A 116 19.48 -22.03 -30.52
N ARG A 117 19.46 -22.33 -31.82
CA ARG A 117 19.11 -23.66 -32.34
C ARG A 117 20.20 -24.65 -31.90
N ASN A 118 19.82 -25.64 -31.09
CA ASN A 118 20.69 -26.65 -30.45
C ASN A 118 21.40 -26.22 -29.15
N MET A 119 20.91 -25.18 -28.44
CA MET A 119 21.45 -24.76 -27.13
C MET A 119 22.92 -24.32 -27.20
N GLU A 120 23.34 -23.74 -28.33
CA GLU A 120 24.74 -23.36 -28.53
C GLU A 120 25.19 -22.22 -27.60
N ASP A 121 24.24 -21.39 -27.20
CA ASP A 121 24.33 -20.32 -26.21
C ASP A 121 24.55 -20.80 -24.76
N GLU A 122 24.06 -22.00 -24.41
CA GLU A 122 24.10 -22.50 -23.02
C GLU A 122 24.98 -23.75 -22.82
N CYS A 123 25.06 -24.61 -23.83
CA CYS A 123 25.66 -25.94 -23.73
C CYS A 123 26.91 -26.15 -24.58
N SER A 124 27.14 -25.34 -25.61
CA SER A 124 28.30 -25.48 -26.51
C SER A 124 29.61 -25.15 -25.80
N GLU A 125 30.74 -25.62 -26.34
CA GLU A 125 32.08 -25.18 -25.92
C GLU A 125 32.32 -23.70 -26.25
N ARG A 126 31.55 -23.14 -27.20
CA ARG A 126 31.66 -21.74 -27.63
C ARG A 126 31.13 -20.72 -26.62
N ALA A 127 30.09 -21.08 -25.85
CA ALA A 127 29.50 -20.22 -24.82
C ALA A 127 30.34 -20.10 -23.54
N ASN A 128 31.22 -21.08 -23.28
CA ASN A 128 32.16 -21.10 -22.16
C ASN A 128 31.52 -20.78 -20.77
N CYS A 129 30.31 -21.29 -20.51
CA CYS A 129 29.62 -21.11 -19.23
C CYS A 129 30.34 -21.82 -18.08
N GLU A 130 30.70 -21.09 -17.01
CA GLU A 130 31.30 -21.67 -15.80
C GLU A 130 30.36 -22.66 -15.09
N ASN A 131 29.05 -22.40 -15.14
CA ASN A 131 27.99 -23.28 -14.63
C ASN A 131 26.99 -23.60 -15.74
N LYS A 132 27.24 -24.68 -16.48
CA LYS A 132 26.28 -25.15 -17.48
C LYS A 132 24.95 -25.51 -16.81
N PRO A 133 23.81 -25.10 -17.38
CA PRO A 133 22.51 -25.52 -16.88
C PRO A 133 22.39 -27.05 -16.83
N LYS A 134 21.63 -27.57 -15.86
CA LYS A 134 21.49 -29.04 -15.66
C LYS A 134 20.92 -29.77 -16.88
N PHE A 135 20.21 -29.06 -17.77
CA PHE A 135 19.72 -29.61 -19.04
C PHE A 135 20.84 -29.95 -20.02
N CYS A 136 22.01 -29.32 -19.95
CA CYS A 136 23.16 -29.64 -20.79
C CYS A 136 23.74 -31.04 -20.51
N ASN A 137 23.44 -31.62 -19.33
CA ASN A 137 23.84 -32.99 -19.01
C ASN A 137 22.87 -34.04 -19.58
N LYS A 138 21.75 -33.62 -20.17
CA LYS A 138 20.68 -34.47 -20.72
C LYS A 138 20.57 -34.42 -22.25
N ILE A 139 21.62 -33.96 -22.95
CA ILE A 139 21.64 -33.84 -24.43
C ILE A 139 21.26 -35.17 -25.14
N ASN A 140 21.53 -36.31 -24.51
CA ASN A 140 21.22 -37.65 -25.05
C ASN A 140 19.85 -38.20 -24.59
N GLU A 141 19.07 -37.47 -23.78
CA GLU A 141 17.74 -37.91 -23.34
C GLU A 141 16.76 -37.73 -24.51
N ILE A 142 16.38 -38.86 -25.12
CA ILE A 142 15.39 -38.89 -26.21
C ILE A 142 14.09 -39.43 -25.63
N ARG A 143 13.00 -38.66 -25.74
CA ARG A 143 11.67 -39.15 -25.42
C ARG A 143 10.88 -39.42 -26.68
N ARG A 144 10.25 -40.59 -26.70
CA ARG A 144 9.32 -40.97 -27.76
C ARG A 144 7.97 -40.33 -27.47
N CYS A 145 7.42 -39.66 -28.46
CA CYS A 145 6.11 -39.03 -28.35
C CYS A 145 5.06 -39.76 -29.18
N SER A 146 3.85 -39.80 -28.65
CA SER A 146 2.69 -40.40 -29.31
C SER A 146 2.07 -39.39 -30.28
N GLY A 147 2.36 -39.46 -31.59
CA GLY A 147 1.72 -38.57 -32.58
C GLY A 147 2.57 -38.24 -33.81
N LEU A 148 2.38 -37.04 -34.37
CA LEU A 148 3.14 -36.53 -35.54
C LEU A 148 4.61 -36.25 -35.23
N TYR A 149 4.91 -35.83 -33.99
CA TYR A 149 6.27 -35.78 -33.48
C TYR A 149 6.64 -37.15 -32.93
N ASN A 150 7.56 -37.84 -33.60
CA ASN A 150 7.99 -39.18 -33.18
C ASN A 150 8.92 -39.12 -31.96
N PHE A 151 9.77 -38.09 -31.87
CA PHE A 151 10.77 -37.93 -30.83
C PHE A 151 11.01 -36.45 -30.52
N VAL A 152 11.25 -36.16 -29.24
CA VAL A 152 11.85 -34.91 -28.76
C VAL A 152 13.22 -35.20 -28.16
N PHE A 153 14.13 -34.25 -28.34
CA PHE A 153 15.52 -34.35 -27.91
C PHE A 153 15.72 -33.58 -26.60
N GLY A 154 16.84 -33.82 -25.91
CA GLY A 154 17.04 -33.44 -24.51
C GLY A 154 16.68 -32.00 -24.11
N PHE A 155 16.76 -31.04 -25.04
CA PHE A 155 16.39 -29.63 -24.81
C PHE A 155 14.88 -29.38 -24.70
N SER A 156 14.09 -30.21 -25.37
CA SER A 156 12.63 -30.19 -25.38
C SER A 156 12.03 -31.11 -24.32
N VAL A 157 12.85 -31.72 -23.46
CA VAL A 157 12.40 -32.63 -22.39
C VAL A 157 12.43 -31.88 -21.06
N CYS A 158 11.28 -31.80 -20.38
CA CYS A 158 11.15 -31.12 -19.10
C CYS A 158 11.59 -29.65 -19.18
N ASN A 159 11.22 -28.92 -20.23
CA ASN A 159 11.56 -27.52 -20.43
C ASN A 159 10.40 -26.58 -20.03
N GLY A 160 9.24 -27.11 -19.65
CA GLY A 160 8.06 -26.33 -19.31
C GLY A 160 7.19 -25.97 -20.53
N MET A 161 7.49 -26.53 -21.70
CA MET A 161 6.68 -26.40 -22.90
C MET A 161 6.20 -27.79 -23.35
N SER A 162 4.89 -27.92 -23.57
CA SER A 162 4.31 -29.18 -24.08
C SER A 162 4.44 -29.20 -25.61
N GLU A 163 5.52 -29.78 -26.12
CA GLU A 163 5.73 -30.00 -27.55
C GLU A 163 5.11 -31.33 -28.02
N CYS A 164 5.04 -32.31 -27.13
CA CYS A 164 4.43 -33.61 -27.41
C CYS A 164 2.92 -33.63 -27.15
N LEU A 165 2.21 -34.52 -27.85
CA LEU A 165 0.77 -34.75 -27.62
C LEU A 165 0.56 -35.18 -26.16
N ASN A 166 -0.32 -34.50 -25.42
CA ASN A 166 -0.57 -34.78 -24.00
C ASN A 166 0.60 -34.44 -23.05
N GLY A 167 1.59 -33.65 -23.47
CA GLY A 167 2.74 -33.25 -22.64
C GLY A 167 3.60 -34.43 -22.14
N GLU A 168 3.83 -35.44 -22.98
CA GLU A 168 4.64 -36.63 -22.62
C GLU A 168 6.10 -36.30 -22.31
N ASP A 169 6.61 -35.26 -22.94
CA ASP A 169 7.89 -34.61 -22.73
C ASP A 169 8.04 -34.03 -21.31
N GLU A 170 6.95 -33.56 -20.72
CA GLU A 170 6.92 -32.92 -19.39
C GLU A 170 6.57 -33.89 -18.24
N ARG A 171 6.37 -35.19 -18.54
CA ARG A 171 6.12 -36.20 -17.49
C ARG A 171 7.39 -36.58 -16.73
N ASN A 172 7.26 -37.03 -15.48
CA ASN A 172 8.35 -37.71 -14.75
C ASN A 172 9.68 -36.92 -14.69
N CYS A 173 9.59 -35.60 -14.46
CA CYS A 173 10.74 -34.73 -14.28
C CYS A 173 11.11 -34.69 -12.79
N THR A 174 12.16 -35.40 -12.38
CA THR A 174 12.48 -35.63 -10.95
C THR A 174 12.84 -34.38 -10.14
N GLU A 175 13.29 -33.31 -10.80
CA GLU A 175 13.68 -32.04 -10.16
C GLU A 175 12.72 -30.88 -10.45
N ARG A 176 11.55 -31.16 -11.05
CA ARG A 176 10.55 -30.16 -11.41
C ARG A 176 9.18 -30.53 -10.81
N PHE A 177 8.37 -29.52 -10.55
CA PHE A 177 6.99 -29.71 -10.13
C PHE A 177 6.12 -29.86 -11.37
N ILE A 178 5.25 -30.87 -11.38
CA ILE A 178 4.34 -31.12 -12.50
C ILE A 178 3.01 -30.48 -12.16
N CYS A 179 2.54 -29.55 -13.01
CA CYS A 179 1.22 -28.95 -12.85
C CYS A 179 0.15 -30.05 -12.99
N ASP A 180 -0.68 -30.26 -11.96
CA ASP A 180 -1.68 -31.33 -11.93
C ASP A 180 -2.93 -30.96 -12.72
N ALA A 181 -2.78 -30.95 -14.04
CA ALA A 181 -3.84 -30.78 -15.03
C ALA A 181 -4.85 -31.94 -14.95
N GLY A 182 -5.68 -31.98 -13.91
CA GLY A 182 -6.55 -33.10 -13.57
C GLY A 182 -7.27 -33.67 -14.79
N GLN A 183 -6.81 -34.83 -15.28
CA GLN A 183 -7.31 -35.70 -16.38
C GLN A 183 -7.92 -35.08 -17.67
N ARG A 184 -8.08 -33.77 -17.82
CA ARG A 184 -8.90 -33.14 -18.88
C ARG A 184 -8.16 -32.16 -19.78
N THR A 185 -6.98 -31.69 -19.43
CA THR A 185 -6.17 -30.84 -20.31
C THR A 185 -5.02 -31.65 -20.93
N LYS A 186 -4.98 -31.67 -22.26
CA LYS A 186 -4.01 -32.41 -23.08
C LYS A 186 -2.62 -31.75 -23.16
N ASN A 187 -2.29 -30.83 -22.25
CA ASN A 187 -1.03 -30.10 -22.24
C ASN A 187 -0.50 -30.09 -20.79
N MET A 188 0.22 -31.14 -20.42
CA MET A 188 0.91 -31.24 -19.12
C MET A 188 2.21 -30.44 -19.20
N VAL A 189 2.53 -29.69 -18.16
CA VAL A 189 3.70 -28.78 -18.09
C VAL A 189 4.43 -28.99 -16.77
N SER A 190 5.76 -28.84 -16.77
CA SER A 190 6.58 -28.86 -15.56
C SER A 190 7.23 -27.50 -15.29
N ILE A 191 7.15 -27.04 -14.04
CA ILE A 191 7.76 -25.80 -13.55
C ILE A 191 8.91 -26.10 -12.59
N ALA A 192 9.77 -25.13 -12.30
CA ALA A 192 10.83 -25.30 -11.33
C ALA A 192 10.24 -25.52 -9.91
N ASN A 193 10.91 -26.32 -9.07
CA ASN A 193 10.45 -26.51 -7.69
C ASN A 193 10.45 -25.22 -6.85
N SER A 194 11.20 -24.19 -7.26
CA SER A 194 11.22 -22.87 -6.62
C SER A 194 9.96 -22.05 -6.91
N GLN A 195 9.24 -22.37 -7.99
CA GLN A 195 8.00 -21.72 -8.41
C GLN A 195 6.75 -22.33 -7.75
N LYS A 196 6.94 -23.36 -6.91
CA LYS A 196 5.85 -23.94 -6.15
C LYS A 196 5.72 -23.20 -4.82
N CYS A 197 4.52 -22.72 -4.48
CA CYS A 197 4.26 -21.98 -3.26
C CYS A 197 5.14 -20.72 -3.14
N ASP A 198 5.44 -20.06 -4.26
CA ASP A 198 6.28 -18.85 -4.30
C ASP A 198 5.48 -17.55 -4.09
N ALA A 199 4.15 -17.68 -4.04
CA ALA A 199 3.20 -16.62 -3.76
C ALA A 199 3.21 -15.51 -4.82
N VAL A 200 3.41 -15.89 -6.08
CA VAL A 200 3.44 -14.99 -7.23
C VAL A 200 2.09 -15.07 -7.97
N TYR A 201 1.53 -13.90 -8.30
CA TYR A 201 0.30 -13.81 -9.10
C TYR A 201 0.59 -13.09 -10.42
N PRO A 202 0.15 -13.62 -11.58
CA PRO A 202 -0.63 -14.85 -11.77
C PRO A 202 0.16 -16.13 -11.48
N PRO A 203 -0.51 -17.26 -11.15
CA PRO A 203 0.15 -18.55 -10.93
C PRO A 203 0.87 -19.04 -12.19
N ASP A 204 1.99 -19.73 -11.99
CA ASP A 204 2.82 -20.31 -13.05
C ASP A 204 2.14 -21.52 -13.70
N CYS A 205 1.37 -22.28 -12.93
CA CYS A 205 0.52 -23.32 -13.49
C CYS A 205 -0.85 -22.78 -13.93
N LEU A 206 -1.30 -23.18 -15.12
CA LEU A 206 -2.62 -22.82 -15.69
C LEU A 206 -3.82 -23.25 -14.82
N ASP A 207 -3.64 -24.27 -13.99
CA ASP A 207 -4.63 -24.83 -13.07
C ASP A 207 -4.46 -24.34 -11.63
N SER A 208 -3.48 -23.46 -11.37
CA SER A 208 -3.11 -22.96 -10.04
C SER A 208 -2.65 -24.04 -9.06
N SER A 209 -2.24 -25.22 -9.54
CA SER A 209 -1.78 -26.35 -8.71
C SER A 209 -0.45 -26.07 -7.99
N ASP A 210 0.31 -25.09 -8.46
CA ASP A 210 1.53 -24.56 -7.86
C ASP A 210 1.29 -23.81 -6.54
N GLU A 211 0.13 -23.17 -6.40
CA GLU A 211 -0.19 -22.28 -5.26
C GLU A 211 -1.28 -22.84 -4.33
N ILE A 212 -1.66 -24.11 -4.51
CA ILE A 212 -2.61 -24.80 -3.65
C ILE A 212 -1.88 -25.59 -2.55
N ASN A 213 -2.51 -25.68 -1.37
CA ASN A 213 -2.02 -26.48 -0.24
C ASN A 213 -0.60 -26.10 0.21
N CYS A 214 -0.31 -24.81 0.18
CA CYS A 214 0.92 -24.22 0.68
C CYS A 214 0.86 -23.98 2.20
N SER A 215 2.00 -23.71 2.83
CA SER A 215 2.05 -23.42 4.26
C SER A 215 1.33 -22.10 4.59
N ASP A 216 0.60 -22.07 5.71
CA ASP A 216 -0.05 -20.86 6.29
C ASP A 216 0.94 -19.72 6.63
N SER A 217 2.25 -19.96 6.50
CA SER A 217 3.30 -18.97 6.71
C SER A 217 3.52 -18.07 5.49
N THR A 218 3.22 -18.53 4.29
CA THR A 218 3.45 -17.77 3.04
C THR A 218 2.15 -17.39 2.35
N HIS A 219 1.11 -18.22 2.46
CA HIS A 219 -0.17 -18.03 1.77
C HIS A 219 -1.30 -17.77 2.75
N PHE A 220 -2.27 -16.97 2.32
CA PHE A 220 -3.59 -16.87 2.92
C PHE A 220 -4.66 -17.02 1.85
N TYR A 221 -5.53 -18.00 2.02
CA TYR A 221 -6.59 -18.30 1.06
C TYR A 221 -7.84 -17.47 1.39
N CYS A 222 -8.29 -16.66 0.44
CA CYS A 222 -9.50 -15.84 0.61
C CYS A 222 -10.75 -16.74 0.67
N GLU A 223 -11.71 -16.44 1.57
CA GLU A 223 -12.94 -17.24 1.69
C GLU A 223 -13.82 -17.11 0.43
N SER A 224 -13.76 -15.98 -0.27
CA SER A 224 -14.41 -15.77 -1.57
C SER A 224 -13.71 -16.46 -2.74
N GLY A 225 -12.48 -16.94 -2.55
CA GLY A 225 -11.62 -17.47 -3.62
C GLY A 225 -11.21 -16.45 -4.69
N THR A 226 -11.38 -15.15 -4.44
CA THR A 226 -11.06 -14.08 -5.39
C THR A 226 -10.28 -12.94 -4.71
N PRO A 227 -8.99 -12.73 -5.03
CA PRO A 227 -8.07 -13.69 -5.67
C PRO A 227 -7.99 -15.01 -4.89
N PHE A 228 -7.47 -16.07 -5.51
CA PHE A 228 -7.44 -17.42 -4.90
C PHE A 228 -6.66 -17.42 -3.58
N PHE A 229 -5.57 -16.66 -3.53
CA PHE A 229 -4.77 -16.42 -2.35
C PHE A 229 -4.22 -15.00 -2.37
N VAL A 230 -3.75 -14.57 -1.20
CA VAL A 230 -2.91 -13.39 -1.01
C VAL A 230 -1.68 -13.80 -0.22
N ARG A 231 -0.61 -13.01 -0.30
CA ARG A 231 0.60 -13.29 0.48
C ARG A 231 0.34 -13.05 1.96
N ARG A 232 1.05 -13.78 2.82
CA ARG A 232 0.79 -13.72 4.27
C ARG A 232 1.12 -12.36 4.89
N ASP A 233 2.05 -11.60 4.33
CA ASP A 233 2.39 -10.22 4.73
C ASP A 233 1.28 -9.20 4.43
N GLN A 234 0.34 -9.56 3.57
CA GLN A 234 -0.82 -8.76 3.20
C GLN A 234 -2.03 -9.01 4.11
N VAL A 235 -1.90 -9.91 5.09
CA VAL A 235 -3.00 -10.22 6.02
C VAL A 235 -2.93 -9.26 7.20
N VAL A 236 -4.02 -8.53 7.45
CA VAL A 236 -4.11 -7.50 8.50
C VAL A 236 -3.16 -6.33 8.23
N ASP A 237 -3.02 -5.95 6.95
CA ASP A 237 -2.18 -4.83 6.51
C ASP A 237 -2.98 -3.51 6.38
N GLY A 238 -4.30 -3.58 6.61
CA GLY A 238 -5.23 -2.46 6.49
C GLY A 238 -5.70 -2.20 5.05
N LYS A 239 -5.39 -3.07 4.10
CA LYS A 239 -5.89 -3.04 2.73
C LYS A 239 -6.76 -4.25 2.47
N ARG A 240 -7.65 -4.10 1.49
CA ARG A 240 -8.49 -5.19 1.04
C ARG A 240 -7.83 -5.81 -0.19
N ASP A 241 -7.14 -6.92 0.01
CA ASP A 241 -6.56 -7.71 -1.06
C ASP A 241 -7.47 -8.89 -1.43
N CYS A 242 -8.22 -9.45 -0.47
CA CYS A 242 -9.34 -10.36 -0.75
C CYS A 242 -10.62 -9.62 -1.12
N ALA A 243 -11.39 -10.08 -2.12
CA ALA A 243 -12.63 -9.41 -2.56
C ALA A 243 -13.69 -9.29 -1.44
N ASP A 244 -13.72 -10.25 -0.52
CA ASP A 244 -14.58 -10.31 0.66
C ASP A 244 -13.97 -9.68 1.93
N ALA A 245 -12.73 -9.18 1.86
CA ALA A 245 -11.96 -8.67 2.99
C ALA A 245 -11.69 -9.72 4.10
N SER A 246 -11.64 -11.01 3.74
CA SER A 246 -11.33 -12.09 4.69
C SER A 246 -9.91 -12.03 5.25
N ASP A 247 -8.97 -11.49 4.47
CA ASP A 247 -7.58 -11.18 4.83
C ASP A 247 -7.48 -10.28 6.05
N GLU A 248 -8.30 -9.24 6.12
CA GLU A 248 -8.27 -8.29 7.25
C GLU A 248 -9.00 -8.80 8.49
N CYS A 249 -9.75 -9.89 8.36
CA CYS A 249 -10.74 -10.30 9.34
C CYS A 249 -10.63 -11.77 9.73
N PRO A 250 -9.50 -12.25 10.27
CA PRO A 250 -9.36 -13.65 10.66
C PRO A 250 -10.35 -14.05 11.77
N PRO A 251 -10.82 -15.31 11.78
CA PRO A 251 -11.89 -15.78 12.67
C PRO A 251 -11.56 -15.65 14.17
N ASP A 252 -10.28 -15.60 14.54
CA ASP A 252 -9.84 -15.51 15.93
C ASP A 252 -9.87 -14.08 16.51
N MET A 253 -10.02 -13.04 15.67
CA MET A 253 -9.91 -11.63 16.10
C MET A 253 -11.05 -11.19 17.04
N PHE A 254 -12.24 -11.79 16.93
CA PHE A 254 -13.44 -11.38 17.68
C PHE A 254 -13.74 -12.23 18.91
N GLN A 255 -12.90 -13.21 19.26
CA GLN A 255 -13.18 -14.14 20.38
C GLN A 255 -13.32 -13.45 21.75
N THR A 256 -12.86 -12.20 21.91
CA THR A 256 -12.94 -11.45 23.18
C THR A 256 -14.09 -10.45 23.28
N ASN A 257 -14.80 -10.15 22.19
CA ASN A 257 -15.79 -9.06 22.17
C ASN A 257 -17.23 -9.60 22.29
N ALA A 258 -17.83 -9.48 23.48
CA ALA A 258 -19.17 -10.03 23.76
C ALA A 258 -20.32 -9.33 23.02
N LEU A 259 -20.12 -8.12 22.49
CA LEU A 259 -21.18 -7.26 21.91
C LEU A 259 -21.17 -7.18 20.38
N SER A 260 -20.01 -7.36 19.74
CA SER A 260 -19.81 -7.20 18.29
C SER A 260 -19.36 -8.51 17.64
N SER A 261 -19.61 -8.69 16.34
CA SER A 261 -19.13 -9.84 15.57
C SER A 261 -18.39 -9.37 14.31
N ARG A 262 -17.76 -10.31 13.57
CA ARG A 262 -17.09 -10.05 12.29
C ARG A 262 -17.97 -9.26 11.31
N GLU A 263 -19.25 -9.60 11.27
CA GLU A 263 -20.21 -9.04 10.31
C GLU A 263 -21.01 -7.87 10.86
N GLU A 264 -21.20 -7.77 12.18
CA GLU A 264 -22.18 -6.88 12.79
C GLU A 264 -21.60 -6.06 13.94
N LEU A 265 -21.90 -4.76 13.97
CA LEU A 265 -21.56 -3.87 15.09
C LEU A 265 -22.19 -4.36 16.41
N ILE A 266 -23.44 -4.83 16.33
CA ILE A 266 -24.18 -5.43 17.44
C ILE A 266 -24.58 -6.85 17.04
N LYS A 267 -23.89 -7.85 17.57
CA LYS A 267 -24.05 -9.27 17.20
C LYS A 267 -25.47 -9.79 17.44
N VAL A 268 -26.12 -9.34 18.52
CA VAL A 268 -27.40 -9.88 18.96
C VAL A 268 -28.56 -9.16 18.28
N PRO A 269 -29.42 -9.84 17.49
CA PRO A 269 -30.51 -9.21 16.74
C PRO A 269 -31.56 -8.57 17.67
N PHE A 270 -31.81 -9.19 18.83
CA PHE A 270 -32.69 -8.62 19.85
C PHE A 270 -32.20 -7.25 20.34
N LEU A 271 -30.89 -7.10 20.60
CA LEU A 271 -30.31 -5.85 21.06
C LEU A 271 -30.39 -4.77 19.98
N ARG A 272 -30.19 -5.12 18.70
CA ARG A 272 -30.39 -4.20 17.56
C ARG A 272 -31.80 -3.63 17.52
N ALA A 273 -32.82 -4.48 17.67
CA ALA A 273 -34.21 -4.05 17.71
C ALA A 273 -34.49 -3.15 18.93
N MET A 274 -33.93 -3.50 20.09
CA MET A 274 -34.07 -2.71 21.32
C MET A 274 -33.43 -1.32 21.20
N VAL A 275 -32.27 -1.18 20.55
CA VAL A 275 -31.62 0.14 20.35
C VAL A 275 -32.53 1.08 19.58
N TRP A 276 -33.14 0.61 18.47
CA TRP A 276 -34.11 1.39 17.71
C TRP A 276 -35.35 1.76 18.53
N PHE A 277 -35.90 0.78 19.26
CA PHE A 277 -37.06 1.01 20.12
C PHE A 277 -36.77 2.06 21.20
N MET A 278 -35.66 1.93 21.93
CA MET A 278 -35.25 2.87 22.97
C MET A 278 -34.96 4.25 22.41
N ALA A 279 -34.32 4.36 21.25
CA ALA A 279 -34.05 5.64 20.60
C ALA A 279 -35.36 6.39 20.28
N PHE A 280 -36.34 5.74 19.65
CA PHE A 280 -37.62 6.37 19.33
C PHE A 280 -38.42 6.73 20.58
N VAL A 281 -38.47 5.85 21.58
CA VAL A 281 -39.17 6.12 22.84
C VAL A 281 -38.54 7.31 23.56
N ALA A 282 -37.20 7.36 23.65
CA ALA A 282 -36.48 8.48 24.24
C ALA A 282 -36.75 9.79 23.49
N ILE A 283 -36.62 9.81 22.15
CA ILE A 283 -36.84 11.01 21.35
C ILE A 283 -38.29 11.51 21.48
N ILE A 284 -39.28 10.63 21.28
CA ILE A 284 -40.69 11.01 21.31
C ILE A 284 -41.13 11.40 22.73
N GLY A 285 -40.74 10.61 23.73
CA GLY A 285 -41.09 10.83 25.13
C GLY A 285 -40.53 12.14 25.66
N ASN A 286 -39.22 12.36 25.45
CA ASN A 286 -38.56 13.57 25.92
C ASN A 286 -38.97 14.81 25.12
N SER A 287 -39.21 14.70 23.82
CA SER A 287 -39.73 15.83 23.02
C SER A 287 -41.13 16.27 23.51
N LYS A 288 -42.03 15.31 23.78
CA LYS A 288 -43.35 15.63 24.34
C LYS A 288 -43.23 16.24 25.74
N SER A 289 -42.34 15.73 26.58
CA SER A 289 -42.05 16.30 27.91
C SER A 289 -41.54 17.75 27.80
N LEU A 290 -40.59 17.98 26.89
CA LEU A 290 -39.98 19.29 26.65
C LEU A 290 -41.03 20.32 26.24
N ILE A 291 -41.84 20.02 25.23
CA ILE A 291 -42.88 20.93 24.72
C ILE A 291 -43.91 21.25 25.81
N LYS A 292 -44.46 20.22 26.46
CA LYS A 292 -45.51 20.39 27.49
C LYS A 292 -45.01 21.17 28.70
N ASN A 293 -43.79 20.89 29.17
CA ASN A 293 -43.23 21.57 30.33
C ASN A 293 -42.73 22.97 29.98
N SER A 294 -42.23 23.21 28.77
CA SER A 294 -41.82 24.54 28.30
C SER A 294 -43.00 25.52 28.23
N ILE A 295 -44.11 25.12 27.60
CA ILE A 295 -45.34 25.94 27.53
C ILE A 295 -45.86 26.26 28.94
N LYS A 296 -45.86 25.26 29.84
CA LYS A 296 -46.30 25.46 31.23
C LYS A 296 -45.35 26.33 32.05
N ALA A 297 -44.05 26.31 31.76
CA ALA A 297 -43.06 27.15 32.43
C ALA A 297 -43.13 28.61 31.98
N GLN A 298 -43.49 28.87 30.72
CA GLN A 298 -43.67 30.22 30.17
C GLN A 298 -44.95 30.92 30.65
N ASN A 299 -45.92 30.18 31.20
CA ASN A 299 -47.14 30.78 31.75
C ASN A 299 -46.81 31.63 33.00
N ALA A 300 -46.88 32.96 32.84
CA ALA A 300 -46.44 34.01 33.76
C ALA A 300 -47.15 34.08 35.14
N ARG A 301 -48.00 33.11 35.50
CA ARG A 301 -48.74 33.06 36.78
C ARG A 301 -48.23 32.03 37.79
N ALA A 302 -47.19 31.26 37.45
CA ALA A 302 -46.67 30.22 38.35
C ALA A 302 -45.72 30.79 39.42
N PRO A 303 -45.80 30.34 40.69
CA PRO A 303 -44.85 30.71 41.72
C PRO A 303 -43.44 30.19 41.36
N GLY A 304 -42.39 30.95 41.74
CA GLY A 304 -41.00 30.66 41.37
C GLY A 304 -40.53 29.23 41.68
N VAL A 305 -41.03 28.65 42.78
CA VAL A 305 -40.77 27.25 43.18
C VAL A 305 -41.21 26.24 42.12
N VAL A 306 -42.38 26.45 41.53
CA VAL A 306 -42.93 25.59 40.46
C VAL A 306 -42.13 25.77 39.18
N VAL A 307 -41.73 27.00 38.87
CA VAL A 307 -40.88 27.31 37.70
C VAL A 307 -39.53 26.61 37.82
N ILE A 308 -38.87 26.64 38.99
CA ILE A 308 -37.59 25.96 39.22
C ILE A 308 -37.71 24.45 39.01
N ASN A 309 -38.71 23.80 39.60
CA ASN A 309 -38.93 22.36 39.43
C ASN A 309 -39.22 22.01 37.95
N LYS A 310 -39.92 22.88 37.21
CA LYS A 310 -40.15 22.71 35.77
C LYS A 310 -38.88 22.89 34.95
N LEU A 311 -38.02 23.86 35.28
CA LEU A 311 -36.72 24.06 34.64
C LEU A 311 -35.80 22.84 34.82
N LEU A 312 -35.76 22.23 36.02
CA LEU A 312 -34.97 21.03 36.27
C LEU A 312 -35.49 19.80 35.50
N ILE A 313 -36.82 19.62 35.41
CA ILE A 313 -37.42 18.55 34.58
C ILE A 313 -37.16 18.79 33.09
N LEU A 314 -37.17 20.05 32.64
CA LEU A 314 -36.85 20.42 31.27
C LEU A 314 -35.38 20.12 30.96
N ASN A 315 -34.46 20.40 31.90
CA ASN A 315 -33.05 20.05 31.77
C ASN A 315 -32.84 18.53 31.59
N LEU A 316 -33.51 17.73 32.43
CA LEU A 316 -33.46 16.27 32.34
C LEU A 316 -33.99 15.77 30.99
N SER A 317 -35.08 16.36 30.50
CA SER A 317 -35.64 16.02 29.19
C SER A 317 -34.69 16.38 28.03
N ILE A 318 -33.88 17.44 28.15
CA ILE A 318 -32.86 17.80 27.15
C ILE A 318 -31.71 16.78 27.17
N ALA A 319 -31.20 16.43 28.34
CA ALA A 319 -30.12 15.45 28.48
C ALA A 319 -30.53 14.08 27.92
N ASP A 320 -31.71 13.57 28.28
CA ASP A 320 -32.20 12.28 27.78
C ASP A 320 -32.56 12.31 26.27
N LEU A 321 -32.87 13.48 25.71
CA LEU A 321 -33.04 13.65 24.25
C LEU A 321 -31.71 13.49 23.51
N LEU A 322 -30.60 14.01 24.06
CA LEU A 322 -29.27 13.83 23.49
C LEU A 322 -28.86 12.35 23.48
N MET A 323 -29.16 11.59 24.54
CA MET A 323 -28.95 10.13 24.55
C MET A 323 -29.80 9.44 23.48
N GLY A 324 -31.07 9.84 23.32
CA GLY A 324 -31.93 9.32 22.26
C GLY A 324 -31.35 9.56 20.86
N ILE A 325 -30.77 10.73 20.60
CA ILE A 325 -30.07 11.05 19.36
C ILE A 325 -28.82 10.18 19.20
N ALA A 326 -28.02 10.00 20.26
CA ALA A 326 -26.82 9.15 20.22
C ALA A 326 -27.16 7.69 19.86
N LEU A 327 -28.19 7.12 20.50
CA LEU A 327 -28.69 5.77 20.20
C LEU A 327 -29.25 5.65 18.78
N LEU A 328 -29.90 6.71 18.27
CA LEU A 328 -30.37 6.73 16.89
C LEU A 328 -29.20 6.66 15.89
N ILE A 329 -28.13 7.42 16.13
CA ILE A 329 -26.93 7.38 15.27
C ILE A 329 -26.28 5.98 15.33
N ILE A 330 -26.16 5.38 16.52
CA ILE A 330 -25.66 4.00 16.68
C ILE A 330 -26.54 3.02 15.89
N GLY A 331 -27.87 3.13 15.99
CA GLY A 331 -28.81 2.29 15.25
C GLY A 331 -28.65 2.41 13.72
N ILE A 332 -28.49 3.63 13.21
CA ILE A 332 -28.23 3.91 11.79
C ILE A 332 -26.90 3.28 11.35
N LYS A 333 -25.83 3.49 12.13
CA LYS A 333 -24.50 2.95 11.81
C LYS A 333 -24.45 1.43 11.91
N SER A 334 -25.13 0.85 12.89
CA SER A 334 -25.31 -0.60 13.00
C SER A 334 -26.01 -1.18 11.78
N ALA A 335 -26.98 -0.49 11.19
CA ALA A 335 -27.64 -0.95 9.97
C ALA A 335 -26.75 -0.78 8.73
N GLN A 336 -25.99 0.31 8.64
CA GLN A 336 -25.08 0.57 7.52
C GLN A 336 -23.90 -0.41 7.43
N PHE A 337 -23.42 -0.90 8.58
CA PHE A 337 -22.26 -1.80 8.65
C PHE A 337 -22.63 -3.28 8.70
N SER A 338 -23.91 -3.61 8.54
CA SER A 338 -24.40 -4.99 8.56
C SER A 338 -23.75 -5.82 7.43
N GLY A 339 -23.15 -6.95 7.80
CA GLY A 339 -22.41 -7.85 6.90
C GLY A 339 -20.97 -7.42 6.61
N GLN A 340 -20.52 -6.27 7.13
CA GLN A 340 -19.29 -5.60 6.70
C GLN A 340 -18.59 -4.85 7.84
N TYR A 341 -18.87 -5.22 9.10
CA TYR A 341 -18.40 -4.45 10.24
C TYR A 341 -16.88 -4.54 10.46
N CYS A 342 -16.30 -5.74 10.37
CA CYS A 342 -14.90 -5.95 10.71
C CYS A 342 -13.94 -5.04 9.94
N TRP A 343 -14.01 -5.00 8.61
CA TRP A 343 -13.12 -4.12 7.84
C TRP A 343 -13.38 -2.62 8.05
N ARG A 344 -14.60 -2.25 8.50
CA ARG A 344 -14.96 -0.87 8.83
C ARG A 344 -14.66 -0.51 10.27
N ASP A 345 -14.24 -1.45 11.12
CA ASP A 345 -14.16 -1.25 12.56
C ASP A 345 -13.14 -0.14 12.92
N LEU A 346 -12.00 -0.13 12.24
CA LEU A 346 -10.91 0.80 12.46
C LEU A 346 -11.33 2.19 12.02
N LEU A 347 -11.82 2.31 10.78
CA LEU A 347 -12.35 3.55 10.23
C LEU A 347 -13.51 4.10 11.06
N TRP A 348 -14.37 3.23 11.58
CA TRP A 348 -15.48 3.60 12.46
C TRP A 348 -14.98 4.14 13.79
N ARG A 349 -14.09 3.42 14.48
CA ARG A 349 -13.57 3.79 15.80
C ARG A 349 -12.67 5.03 15.75
N SER A 350 -12.01 5.29 14.63
CA SER A 350 -11.23 6.51 14.41
C SER A 350 -12.04 7.66 13.79
N SER A 351 -13.36 7.46 13.55
CA SER A 351 -14.18 8.47 12.91
C SER A 351 -14.61 9.56 13.89
N THR A 352 -14.72 10.78 13.38
CA THR A 352 -15.36 11.90 14.10
C THR A 352 -16.80 11.59 14.49
N THR A 353 -17.49 10.69 13.78
CA THR A 353 -18.83 10.26 14.16
C THR A 353 -18.84 9.44 15.45
N CYS A 354 -17.84 8.59 15.67
CA CYS A 354 -17.69 7.86 16.93
C CYS A 354 -17.37 8.82 18.08
N ASP A 355 -16.51 9.81 17.85
CA ASP A 355 -16.18 10.85 18.83
C ASP A 355 -17.41 11.65 19.25
N VAL A 356 -18.21 12.10 18.28
CA VAL A 356 -19.45 12.85 18.55
C VAL A 356 -20.46 12.01 19.35
N ILE A 357 -20.60 10.72 19.05
CA ILE A 357 -21.47 9.82 19.83
C ILE A 357 -20.95 9.66 21.25
N GLY A 358 -19.63 9.52 21.43
CA GLY A 358 -18.98 9.48 22.74
C GLY A 358 -19.27 10.73 23.56
N ILE A 359 -19.05 11.91 22.97
CA ILE A 359 -19.34 13.20 23.61
C ILE A 359 -20.83 13.30 23.99
N LEU A 360 -21.75 13.00 23.08
CA LEU A 360 -23.19 13.07 23.33
C LEU A 360 -23.63 12.11 24.44
N SER A 361 -23.09 10.89 24.45
CA SER A 361 -23.38 9.87 25.46
C SER A 361 -22.90 10.28 26.85
N VAL A 362 -21.64 10.72 26.97
CA VAL A 362 -21.09 11.19 28.26
C VAL A 362 -21.82 12.44 28.75
N LEU A 363 -22.01 13.42 27.85
CA LEU A 363 -22.70 14.67 28.17
C LEU A 363 -24.13 14.42 28.68
N SER A 364 -24.86 13.51 28.03
CA SER A 364 -26.24 13.16 28.43
C SER A 364 -26.30 12.37 29.74
N CYS A 365 -25.51 11.31 29.89
CA CYS A 365 -25.47 10.51 31.11
C CYS A 365 -25.12 11.35 32.34
N GLU A 366 -24.03 12.12 32.27
CA GLU A 366 -23.57 12.94 33.40
C GLU A 366 -24.55 14.08 33.71
N ALA A 367 -25.05 14.77 32.68
CA ALA A 367 -26.03 15.83 32.89
C ALA A 367 -27.33 15.29 33.50
N SER A 368 -27.81 14.12 33.09
CA SER A 368 -29.01 13.48 33.66
C SER A 368 -28.78 13.09 35.13
N VAL A 369 -27.65 12.46 35.46
CA VAL A 369 -27.33 12.06 36.85
C VAL A 369 -27.21 13.28 37.77
N LEU A 370 -26.43 14.29 37.39
CA LEU A 370 -26.29 15.51 38.18
C LEU A 370 -27.61 16.28 38.30
N SER A 371 -28.42 16.31 37.24
CA SER A 371 -29.76 16.92 37.27
C SER A 371 -30.70 16.20 38.22
N LEU A 372 -30.65 14.86 38.27
CA LEU A 372 -31.44 14.07 39.21
C LEU A 372 -31.02 14.35 40.65
N VAL A 373 -29.73 14.42 40.94
CA VAL A 373 -29.22 14.80 42.27
C VAL A 373 -29.68 16.21 42.68
N CYS A 374 -29.62 17.18 41.76
CA CYS A 374 -30.12 18.53 42.03
C CYS A 374 -31.64 18.56 42.24
N LEU A 375 -32.40 17.81 41.45
CA LEU A 375 -33.85 17.71 41.57
C LEU A 375 -34.26 17.08 42.91
N THR A 376 -33.61 15.99 43.32
CA THR A 376 -33.87 15.33 44.60
C THR A 376 -33.48 16.24 45.76
N SER A 377 -32.31 16.86 45.71
CA SER A 377 -31.83 17.81 46.74
C SER A 377 -32.76 19.00 46.89
N TYR A 378 -33.22 19.58 45.79
CA TYR A 378 -34.17 20.70 45.81
C TYR A 378 -35.53 20.28 46.37
N ARG A 379 -36.02 19.07 46.04
CA ARG A 379 -37.25 18.53 46.62
C ARG A 379 -37.15 18.34 48.13
N VAL A 380 -36.05 17.79 48.60
CA VAL A 380 -35.78 17.65 50.04
C VAL A 380 -35.76 19.02 50.72
N TYR A 381 -35.07 20.01 50.13
CA TYR A 381 -35.04 21.37 50.65
C TYR A 381 -36.43 22.01 50.76
N MET A 382 -37.29 21.83 49.76
CA MET A 382 -38.67 22.33 49.79
C MET A 382 -39.51 21.69 50.92
N ILE A 383 -39.28 20.40 51.22
CA ILE A 383 -40.01 19.68 52.28
C ILE A 383 -39.56 20.18 53.66
N TYR A 384 -38.25 20.35 53.88
CA TYR A 384 -37.73 20.80 55.18
C TYR A 384 -37.95 22.30 55.43
N PHE A 385 -37.90 23.14 54.39
CA PHE A 385 -37.97 24.60 54.50
C PHE A 385 -39.04 25.21 53.58
N PRO A 386 -40.34 24.96 53.83
CA PRO A 386 -41.42 25.35 52.92
C PRO A 386 -41.47 26.87 52.66
N PHE A 387 -41.37 27.70 53.70
CA PHE A 387 -41.47 29.17 53.56
C PHE A 387 -40.21 29.85 53.05
N LYS A 388 -39.02 29.27 53.27
CA LYS A 388 -37.75 29.81 52.76
C LYS A 388 -37.48 29.41 51.32
N SER A 389 -38.12 28.33 50.85
CA SER A 389 -38.00 27.89 49.46
C SER A 389 -38.66 28.83 48.45
N THR A 390 -39.71 29.55 48.86
CA THR A 390 -40.44 30.50 48.00
C THR A 390 -39.64 31.76 47.67
N THR A 391 -38.65 32.10 48.49
CA THR A 391 -37.78 33.26 48.28
C THR A 391 -36.60 32.98 47.35
N VAL A 392 -36.36 31.72 46.97
CA VAL A 392 -35.25 31.34 46.09
C VAL A 392 -35.54 31.81 44.66
N SER A 393 -34.62 32.59 44.09
CA SER A 393 -34.76 33.11 42.73
C SER A 393 -34.53 32.01 41.69
N THR A 394 -35.29 32.07 40.60
CA THR A 394 -35.10 31.20 39.41
C THR A 394 -33.70 31.34 38.80
N LYS A 395 -33.06 32.52 38.94
CA LYS A 395 -31.70 32.78 38.46
C LYS A 395 -30.67 31.84 39.11
N VAL A 396 -30.85 31.51 40.39
CA VAL A 396 -29.93 30.61 41.11
C VAL A 396 -29.98 29.21 40.49
N ALA A 397 -31.18 28.71 40.20
CA ALA A 397 -31.34 27.42 39.54
C ALA A 397 -30.74 27.41 38.12
N SER A 398 -30.92 28.48 37.35
CA SER A 398 -30.31 28.61 36.01
C SER A 398 -28.78 28.61 36.07
N ILE A 399 -28.18 29.29 37.06
CA ILE A 399 -26.72 29.28 37.27
C ILE A 399 -26.22 27.86 37.54
N TRP A 400 -26.88 27.12 38.44
CA TRP A 400 -26.52 25.73 38.72
C TRP A 400 -26.61 24.84 37.49
N ILE A 401 -27.69 24.96 36.70
CA ILE A 401 -27.83 24.21 35.45
C ILE A 401 -26.68 24.54 34.50
N MET A 402 -26.33 25.81 34.33
CA MET A 402 -25.18 26.21 33.50
C MET A 402 -23.87 25.61 34.00
N CYS A 403 -23.63 25.62 35.32
CA CYS A 403 -22.44 24.99 35.91
C CYS A 403 -22.40 23.48 35.64
N ILE A 404 -23.53 22.77 35.74
CA ILE A 404 -23.62 21.34 35.42
C ILE A 404 -23.21 21.12 33.97
N TRP A 405 -23.79 21.85 33.01
CA TRP A 405 -23.44 21.69 31.60
C TRP A 405 -21.97 22.00 31.31
N VAL A 406 -21.39 23.01 31.96
CA VAL A 406 -19.95 23.32 31.82
C VAL A 406 -19.10 22.16 32.33
N VAL A 407 -19.40 21.61 33.50
CA VAL A 407 -18.68 20.46 34.07
C VAL A 407 -18.84 19.23 33.16
N CYS A 408 -20.05 18.90 32.72
CA CYS A 408 -20.31 17.78 31.84
C CYS A 408 -19.60 17.94 30.49
N PHE A 409 -19.54 19.15 29.94
CA PHE A 409 -18.84 19.41 28.68
C PHE A 409 -17.33 19.24 28.81
N ILE A 410 -16.74 19.71 29.92
CA ILE A 410 -15.34 19.45 30.23
C ILE A 410 -15.09 17.94 30.30
N LEU A 411 -15.90 17.20 31.08
CA LEU A 411 -15.76 15.75 31.23
C LEU A 411 -15.91 14.99 29.89
N ALA A 412 -16.84 15.41 29.04
CA ALA A 412 -17.07 14.79 27.73
C ALA A 412 -15.94 15.05 26.74
N LEU A 413 -15.20 16.16 26.88
CA LEU A 413 -14.06 16.50 26.01
C LEU A 413 -12.72 15.94 26.51
N LEU A 414 -12.59 15.56 27.79
CA LEU A 414 -11.36 14.99 28.33
C LEU A 414 -10.76 13.85 27.48
N PRO A 415 -11.54 12.89 26.95
CA PRO A 415 -11.01 11.79 26.14
C PRO A 415 -10.37 12.23 24.80
N LEU A 416 -10.71 13.41 24.28
CA LEU A 416 -10.18 13.93 23.01
C LEU A 416 -8.82 14.64 23.16
N VAL A 417 -8.34 14.86 24.39
CA VAL A 417 -7.04 15.50 24.61
C VAL A 417 -5.94 14.45 24.45
N ASP A 418 -5.07 14.59 23.45
CA ASP A 418 -4.01 13.62 23.09
C ASP A 418 -3.13 13.16 24.26
N GLN A 419 -2.85 14.04 25.22
CA GLN A 419 -2.04 13.70 26.39
C GLN A 419 -2.78 12.79 27.37
N LEU A 420 -4.11 12.92 27.44
CA LEU A 420 -4.99 12.20 28.35
C LEU A 420 -5.63 10.96 27.70
N SER A 421 -5.77 10.94 26.38
CA SER A 421 -6.34 9.82 25.63
C SER A 421 -5.59 8.50 25.91
N ARG A 422 -4.27 8.56 26.14
CA ARG A 422 -3.44 7.39 26.49
C ARG A 422 -3.86 6.67 27.78
N TYR A 423 -4.53 7.35 28.70
CA TYR A 423 -5.03 6.73 29.94
C TYR A 423 -6.45 6.18 29.80
N MET A 424 -7.15 6.54 28.72
CA MET A 424 -8.58 6.22 28.51
C MET A 424 -8.81 5.21 27.39
N VAL A 425 -7.76 4.82 26.65
CA VAL A 425 -7.83 3.94 25.47
C VAL A 425 -7.24 2.56 25.80
N GLU A 426 -7.99 1.50 25.50
CA GLU A 426 -7.58 0.10 25.76
C GLU A 426 -6.70 -0.49 24.64
N THR A 427 -6.81 0.03 23.42
CA THR A 427 -6.13 -0.49 22.21
C THR A 427 -5.61 0.66 21.34
N MET A 428 -4.36 0.59 20.87
CA MET A 428 -3.78 1.59 19.96
C MET A 428 -3.43 0.96 18.62
N LEU A 429 -3.63 1.71 17.54
CA LEU A 429 -3.11 1.36 16.22
C LEU A 429 -1.68 1.91 16.10
N ILE A 430 -0.71 1.03 15.89
CA ILE A 430 0.65 1.44 15.56
C ILE A 430 0.74 1.47 14.03
N LYS A 431 0.95 2.66 13.47
CA LYS A 431 1.24 2.80 12.04
C LYS A 431 2.60 2.16 11.75
N THR A 432 2.71 1.45 10.63
CA THR A 432 3.92 0.71 10.22
C THR A 432 5.20 1.48 10.56
N THR A 433 6.06 0.84 11.35
CA THR A 433 7.44 1.28 11.54
C THR A 433 8.35 0.24 10.91
N PRO A 434 9.61 0.56 10.55
CA PRO A 434 10.55 -0.42 9.99
C PRO A 434 10.79 -1.68 10.86
N TYR A 435 10.28 -1.71 12.10
CA TYR A 435 10.43 -2.81 13.05
C TYR A 435 9.10 -3.46 13.47
N LEU A 436 7.95 -2.85 13.16
CA LEU A 436 6.62 -3.33 13.54
C LEU A 436 5.68 -3.20 12.35
N THR A 437 5.12 -4.33 11.91
CA THR A 437 3.97 -4.40 11.02
C THR A 437 2.73 -3.80 11.69
N THR A 438 1.72 -3.43 10.91
CA THR A 438 0.46 -2.88 11.43
C THR A 438 -0.27 -3.90 12.29
N GLU A 439 -0.08 -3.83 13.60
CA GLU A 439 -0.82 -4.64 14.56
C GLU A 439 -1.68 -3.76 15.47
N ILE A 440 -2.90 -4.21 15.73
CA ILE A 440 -3.76 -3.65 16.78
C ILE A 440 -3.25 -4.22 18.11
N ILE A 441 -2.37 -3.48 18.78
CA ILE A 441 -1.78 -3.92 20.04
C ILE A 441 -2.59 -3.35 21.22
N ARG A 442 -2.95 -4.22 22.17
CA ARG A 442 -3.52 -3.75 23.45
C ARG A 442 -2.52 -2.85 24.15
N PHE A 443 -2.97 -1.73 24.71
CA PHE A 443 -2.07 -0.74 25.30
C PHE A 443 -1.16 -1.35 26.38
N ASN A 444 -1.66 -2.31 27.17
CA ASN A 444 -0.85 -3.04 28.16
C ASN A 444 0.27 -3.87 27.54
N GLN A 445 0.03 -4.54 26.40
CA GLN A 445 1.07 -5.28 25.68
C GLN A 445 2.11 -4.35 25.06
N LEU A 446 1.67 -3.21 24.51
CA LEU A 446 2.59 -2.18 24.02
C LEU A 446 3.42 -1.57 25.16
N LEU A 447 2.81 -1.34 26.32
CA LEU A 447 3.49 -0.83 27.51
C LEU A 447 4.51 -1.85 28.04
N GLU A 448 4.20 -3.13 27.96
CA GLU A 448 5.13 -4.22 28.31
C GLU A 448 6.26 -4.33 27.29
N PHE A 449 5.97 -4.21 25.99
CA PHE A 449 6.95 -4.20 24.90
C PHE A 449 7.90 -3.00 25.00
N THR A 450 7.37 -1.79 25.20
CA THR A 450 8.18 -0.58 25.42
C THR A 450 8.98 -0.63 26.72
N LYS A 451 8.42 -1.19 27.79
CA LYS A 451 9.19 -1.47 29.02
C LYS A 451 10.34 -2.42 28.74
N ARG A 452 10.12 -3.52 28.00
CA ARG A 452 11.16 -4.47 27.60
C ARG A 452 12.24 -3.77 26.78
N ILE A 453 11.88 -2.98 25.76
CA ILE A 453 12.85 -2.20 24.96
C ILE A 453 13.63 -1.19 25.80
N SER A 454 12.96 -0.45 26.69
CA SER A 454 13.63 0.52 27.56
C SER A 454 14.58 -0.16 28.55
N ALA A 455 14.23 -1.36 29.02
CA ALA A 455 15.09 -2.19 29.85
C ALA A 455 16.30 -2.74 29.05
N THR A 456 16.12 -3.10 27.76
CA THR A 456 17.25 -3.48 26.89
C THR A 456 18.15 -2.28 26.57
N GLN A 457 17.61 -1.07 26.39
CA GLN A 457 18.43 0.14 26.22
C GLN A 457 19.17 0.52 27.52
N GLN A 458 18.53 0.40 28.69
CA GLN A 458 19.21 0.59 29.98
C GLN A 458 20.30 -0.46 30.23
N ASN A 459 20.08 -1.71 29.83
CA ASN A 459 21.09 -2.75 29.95
C ASN A 459 22.22 -2.59 28.93
N ASN A 460 21.95 -2.11 27.71
CA ASN A 460 23.00 -1.88 26.71
C ASN A 460 23.88 -0.65 27.04
N ILE A 461 23.40 0.30 27.84
CA ILE A 461 24.24 1.40 28.36
C ILE A 461 25.19 0.92 29.47
N PHE A 462 24.94 -0.24 30.10
CA PHE A 462 25.80 -0.81 31.14
C PHE A 462 26.89 -1.77 30.63
N TRP A 463 26.93 -2.10 29.33
CA TRP A 463 27.93 -3.03 28.77
C TRP A 463 29.05 -2.37 27.92
N GLU A 464 29.07 -1.04 27.76
CA GLU A 464 30.11 -0.34 26.96
C GLU A 464 31.23 0.37 27.76
N HIS A 465 31.29 0.22 29.09
CA HIS A 465 32.46 0.63 29.87
C HIS A 465 33.03 -0.52 30.70
N GLY A 466 33.80 -1.38 30.04
CA GLY A 466 34.52 -2.45 30.74
C GLY A 466 35.30 -3.40 29.83
N SER A 467 36.21 -2.90 28.99
CA SER A 467 37.43 -3.62 28.55
C SER A 467 38.16 -2.87 27.43
N LYS A 468 38.94 -1.84 27.80
CA LYS A 468 40.39 -1.72 27.56
C LYS A 468 40.86 -0.32 27.95
#